data_AF-V2YPL2-F1
#
_entry.id   AF-V2YPL2-F1
#
_cell.length_a   1.000
_cell.length_b   1.000
_cell.length_c   1.000
_cell.angle_alpha   90.00
_cell.angle_beta   90.00
_cell.angle_gamma   90.00
#
_symmetry.space_group_name_H-M   'P 1'
#
loop_
_entity.id
_entity.type
_entity.pdbx_description
1 polymer ?
#
loop_
_entity_poly.entity_id
_entity_poly.type
_entity_poly.pdbx_seq_one_letter_code
_entity_poly.pdbx_strand_id
1 'polypeptide(L)'
;MLLRDVSIQEAEEAMRISGLLIQDDLALMVEGTDGRYYFQGGSIVVPGFWRMRDKIGMPLDEIHTSGHVFHYPEKLQISLERFFRRFPVQKPVIRNNYFIQIVKPESHRRTGVPPTDIAPQKEDEDLVDPLELAWSTTTNGNEDTFTHGMPAHPNEFPEVRPETLQFRTERQTLRRLPLTGAIVFTIRTYLVPLPELGKEKGVPARLASAVRSWPEGVGRYKGRDNYETVLLDYLDKCAEEQRRDGGEEFAKWAEKYPY
;
A
#
# COMPACT_ATOMS: atom_id res chain seq x y z
N MET A 1 -10.19 -27.58 20.30
CA MET A 1 -10.52 -27.80 18.87
C MET A 1 -9.26 -28.34 18.21
N LEU A 2 -9.31 -29.57 17.68
CA LEU A 2 -8.18 -30.16 16.97
C LEU A 2 -8.17 -29.62 15.54
N LEU A 3 -6.99 -29.28 15.03
CA LEU A 3 -6.82 -29.01 13.60
C LEU A 3 -7.08 -30.31 12.83
N ARG A 4 -7.73 -30.20 11.68
CA ARG A 4 -7.97 -31.33 10.77
C ARG A 4 -7.13 -31.15 9.52
N ASP A 5 -6.84 -32.26 8.87
CA ASP A 5 -6.25 -32.23 7.53
C ASP A 5 -7.28 -31.71 6.53
N VAL A 6 -6.80 -30.89 5.60
CA VAL A 6 -7.57 -30.27 4.52
C VAL A 6 -6.82 -30.49 3.22
N SER A 7 -7.53 -30.64 2.11
CA SER A 7 -6.89 -30.65 0.79
C SER A 7 -6.42 -29.24 0.41
N ILE A 8 -5.52 -29.14 -0.57
CA ILE A 8 -5.09 -27.84 -1.13
C ILE A 8 -6.29 -27.09 -1.70
N GLN A 9 -7.19 -27.78 -2.41
CA GLN A 9 -8.38 -27.18 -3.01
C GLN A 9 -9.30 -26.58 -1.94
N GLU A 10 -9.46 -27.27 -0.81
CA GLU A 10 -10.26 -26.76 0.30
C GLU A 10 -9.60 -25.53 0.95
N ALA A 11 -8.27 -25.52 1.09
CA ALA A 11 -7.53 -24.39 1.62
C ALA A 11 -7.60 -23.16 0.69
N GLU A 12 -7.44 -23.35 -0.62
CA GLU A 12 -7.59 -22.30 -1.64
C GLU A 12 -9.00 -21.73 -1.65
N GLU A 13 -10.02 -22.59 -1.59
CA GLU A 13 -11.41 -22.17 -1.52
C GLU A 13 -11.71 -21.35 -0.25
N ALA A 14 -11.17 -21.77 0.89
CA ALA A 14 -11.28 -21.00 2.14
C ALA A 14 -10.64 -19.61 2.03
N MET A 15 -9.47 -19.50 1.39
CA MET A 15 -8.81 -18.22 1.15
C MET A 15 -9.58 -17.34 0.17
N ARG A 16 -10.12 -17.93 -0.90
CA ARG A 16 -10.97 -17.23 -1.88
C ARG A 16 -12.23 -16.67 -1.22
N ILE A 17 -12.95 -17.48 -0.44
CA ILE A 17 -14.12 -17.03 0.32
C ILE A 17 -13.71 -15.90 1.27
N SER A 18 -12.60 -16.04 1.99
CA SER A 18 -12.12 -15.02 2.93
C SER A 18 -11.84 -13.68 2.24
N GLY A 19 -11.16 -13.71 1.08
CA GLY A 19 -10.86 -12.52 0.28
C GLY A 19 -12.11 -11.89 -0.34
N LEU A 20 -13.14 -12.67 -0.67
CA LEU A 20 -14.41 -12.15 -1.21
C LEU A 20 -15.33 -11.55 -0.14
N LEU A 21 -15.16 -11.91 1.13
CA LEU A 21 -16.01 -11.44 2.24
C LEU A 21 -15.59 -10.08 2.79
N ILE A 22 -14.36 -9.64 2.53
CA ILE A 22 -13.81 -8.38 3.01
C ILE A 22 -13.16 -7.62 1.85
N GLN A 23 -12.82 -6.35 2.04
CA GLN A 23 -12.12 -5.57 1.01
C GLN A 23 -10.62 -5.44 1.29
N ASP A 24 -10.12 -6.12 2.32
CA ASP A 24 -8.72 -6.10 2.71
C ASP A 24 -8.00 -7.23 1.96
N ASP A 25 -6.79 -6.96 1.48
CA ASP A 25 -5.87 -8.05 1.13
C ASP A 25 -5.50 -8.84 2.40
N LEU A 26 -5.30 -10.14 2.25
CA LEU A 26 -5.01 -11.07 3.33
C LEU A 26 -3.66 -11.77 3.09
N ALA A 27 -2.76 -11.70 4.07
CA ALA A 27 -1.57 -12.53 4.12
C ALA A 27 -1.53 -13.38 5.40
N LEU A 28 -1.26 -14.66 5.25
CA LEU A 28 -1.07 -15.61 6.34
C LEU A 28 0.41 -15.88 6.54
N MET A 29 0.88 -15.55 7.73
CA MET A 29 2.23 -15.83 8.18
C MET A 29 2.20 -17.00 9.16
N VAL A 30 2.96 -18.06 8.88
CA VAL A 30 3.02 -19.26 9.72
C VAL A 30 4.42 -19.40 10.31
N GLU A 31 4.51 -19.75 11.58
CA GLU A 31 5.78 -19.99 12.26
C GLU A 31 6.39 -21.31 11.76
N GLY A 32 7.64 -21.25 11.29
CA GLY A 32 8.44 -22.40 10.90
C GLY A 32 9.10 -23.07 12.10
N THR A 33 9.79 -24.19 11.84
CA THR A 33 10.51 -24.97 12.87
C THR A 33 11.73 -24.24 13.43
N ASP A 34 12.19 -23.19 12.75
CA ASP A 34 13.29 -22.30 13.14
C ASP A 34 12.82 -21.08 13.96
N GLY A 35 11.51 -20.96 14.22
CA GLY A 35 10.91 -19.83 14.93
C GLY A 35 10.75 -18.55 14.09
N ARG A 36 11.01 -18.60 12.78
CA ARG A 36 10.72 -17.50 11.84
C ARG A 36 9.30 -17.62 11.30
N TYR A 37 8.72 -16.48 10.93
CA TYR A 37 7.39 -16.45 10.32
C TYR A 37 7.52 -16.34 8.80
N TYR A 38 6.89 -17.27 8.09
CA TYR A 38 6.92 -17.40 6.64
C TYR A 38 5.57 -17.02 6.03
N PHE A 39 5.58 -16.30 4.92
CA PHE A 39 4.36 -16.04 4.16
C PHE A 39 3.94 -17.32 3.45
N GLN A 40 2.81 -17.93 3.85
CA GLN A 40 2.44 -19.30 3.42
C GLN A 40 1.10 -19.36 2.68
N GLY A 41 0.33 -18.27 2.67
CA GLY A 41 -0.93 -18.22 1.92
C GLY A 41 -1.52 -16.82 2.00
N GLY A 42 -2.39 -16.48 1.05
CA GLY A 42 -2.97 -15.14 1.01
C GLY A 42 -3.97 -14.98 -0.12
N SER A 43 -4.71 -13.87 -0.04
CA SER A 43 -5.54 -13.32 -1.12
C SER A 43 -5.09 -11.88 -1.27
N ILE A 44 -4.22 -11.64 -2.26
CA ILE A 44 -3.57 -10.35 -2.53
C ILE A 44 -4.01 -9.90 -3.91
N VAL A 45 -4.94 -8.96 -3.96
CA VAL A 45 -5.65 -8.53 -5.18
C VAL A 45 -5.39 -7.06 -5.46
N VAL A 46 -5.11 -6.26 -4.43
CA VAL A 46 -4.81 -4.83 -4.56
C VAL A 46 -3.44 -4.48 -3.96
N PRO A 47 -2.34 -5.13 -4.36
CA PRO A 47 -1.02 -4.84 -3.82
C PRO A 47 -0.56 -3.40 -4.11
N GLY A 48 0.33 -2.88 -3.27
CA GLY A 48 0.94 -1.56 -3.49
C GLY A 48 2.09 -1.60 -4.51
N PHE A 49 3.19 -2.26 -4.15
CA PHE A 49 4.43 -2.32 -4.95
C PHE A 49 5.15 -3.67 -4.75
N TRP A 50 4.40 -4.77 -4.79
CA TRP A 50 4.94 -6.13 -4.69
C TRP A 50 3.94 -7.15 -5.23
N ARG A 51 4.40 -8.33 -5.67
CA ARG A 51 3.52 -9.43 -6.08
C ARG A 51 3.61 -10.58 -5.08
N MET A 52 2.50 -11.26 -4.81
CA MET A 52 2.48 -12.45 -3.96
C MET A 52 3.45 -13.53 -4.47
N ARG A 53 3.48 -13.75 -5.79
CA ARG A 53 4.38 -14.74 -6.44
C ARG A 53 5.86 -14.51 -6.16
N ASP A 54 6.26 -13.27 -5.89
CA ASP A 54 7.65 -12.93 -5.61
C ASP A 54 8.04 -13.16 -4.14
N LYS A 55 7.05 -13.29 -3.25
CA LYS A 55 7.24 -13.27 -1.79
C LYS A 55 6.74 -14.53 -1.09
N ILE A 56 5.86 -15.30 -1.73
CA ILE A 56 5.27 -16.51 -1.14
C ILE A 56 6.38 -17.52 -0.80
N GLY A 57 6.30 -18.11 0.39
CA GLY A 57 7.31 -19.01 0.93
C GLY A 57 8.50 -18.31 1.61
N MET A 58 8.66 -16.99 1.49
CA MET A 58 9.76 -16.27 2.13
C MET A 58 9.50 -16.01 3.62
N PRO A 59 10.56 -15.99 4.45
CA PRO A 59 10.48 -15.50 5.82
C PRO A 59 10.35 -13.98 5.85
N LEU A 60 9.74 -13.46 6.92
CA LEU A 60 9.41 -12.04 7.08
C LEU A 60 10.61 -11.11 6.83
N ASP A 61 11.79 -11.44 7.35
CA ASP A 61 12.99 -10.62 7.21
C ASP A 61 13.50 -10.55 5.77
N GLU A 62 13.39 -11.65 5.03
CA GLU A 62 13.76 -11.72 3.62
C GLU A 62 12.77 -10.95 2.74
N ILE A 63 11.47 -10.98 3.05
CA ILE A 63 10.45 -10.18 2.36
C ILE A 63 10.81 -8.69 2.40
N HIS A 64 11.25 -8.20 3.56
CA HIS A 64 11.58 -6.78 3.74
C HIS A 64 12.96 -6.43 3.17
N THR A 65 13.94 -7.34 3.27
CA THR A 65 15.29 -7.11 2.72
C THR A 65 15.28 -7.13 1.20
N SER A 66 14.61 -8.12 0.58
CA SER A 66 14.39 -8.18 -0.88
C SER A 66 13.46 -7.06 -1.37
N GLY A 67 12.64 -6.50 -0.49
CA GLY A 67 11.84 -5.32 -0.74
C GLY A 67 12.61 -4.00 -0.64
N HIS A 68 13.93 -4.03 -0.38
CA HIS A 68 14.78 -2.86 -0.17
C HIS A 68 14.21 -1.86 0.85
N VAL A 69 13.56 -2.36 1.89
CA VAL A 69 13.02 -1.50 2.96
C VAL A 69 14.18 -0.81 3.67
N PHE A 70 14.17 0.52 3.64
CA PHE A 70 15.26 1.35 4.17
C PHE A 70 15.53 1.06 5.65
N HIS A 71 16.81 0.82 5.98
CA HIS A 71 17.31 0.47 7.33
C HIS A 71 16.73 -0.81 7.96
N TYR A 72 16.16 -1.73 7.17
CA TYR A 72 15.55 -2.92 7.74
C TYR A 72 16.55 -3.80 8.52
N PRO A 73 17.69 -4.23 7.94
CA PRO A 73 18.64 -5.08 8.65
C PRO A 73 19.24 -4.41 9.89
N GLU A 74 19.51 -3.09 9.82
CA GLU A 74 20.26 -2.40 10.87
C GLU A 74 19.39 -1.93 12.05
N LYS A 75 18.11 -1.59 11.80
CA LYS A 75 17.25 -0.94 12.80
C LYS A 75 15.96 -1.69 13.11
N LEU A 76 15.42 -2.47 12.18
CA LEU A 76 14.06 -3.01 12.30
C LEU A 76 14.02 -4.52 12.55
N GLN A 77 14.92 -5.28 11.92
CA GLN A 77 14.86 -6.74 11.89
C GLN A 77 14.75 -7.37 13.29
N ILE A 78 15.72 -7.11 14.18
CA ILE A 78 15.76 -7.72 15.52
C ILE A 78 14.52 -7.37 16.35
N SER A 79 14.05 -6.12 16.25
CA SER A 79 12.87 -5.67 16.98
C SER A 79 11.61 -6.38 16.49
N LEU A 80 11.44 -6.47 15.17
CA LEU A 80 10.30 -7.11 14.53
C LEU A 80 10.28 -8.62 14.80
N GLU A 81 11.40 -9.32 14.65
CA GLU A 81 11.50 -10.75 14.98
C GLU A 81 11.07 -11.03 16.43
N ARG A 82 11.56 -10.22 17.38
CA ARG A 82 11.17 -10.33 18.80
C ARG A 82 9.69 -10.02 19.01
N PHE A 83 9.16 -9.01 18.33
CA PHE A 83 7.76 -8.63 18.38
C PHE A 83 6.87 -9.78 17.90
N PHE A 84 7.15 -10.34 16.71
CA PHE A 84 6.36 -11.39 16.11
C PHE A 84 6.36 -12.67 16.94
N ARG A 85 7.50 -13.06 17.52
CA ARG A 85 7.56 -14.22 18.43
C ARG A 85 6.68 -14.03 19.67
N ARG A 86 6.67 -12.83 20.26
CA ARG A 86 5.93 -12.52 21.49
C ARG A 86 4.50 -12.01 21.24
N PHE A 87 4.05 -11.97 19.99
CA PHE A 87 2.81 -11.30 19.62
C PHE A 87 1.58 -12.00 20.23
N PRO A 88 0.86 -11.39 21.19
CA PRO A 88 -0.20 -12.10 21.90
C PRO A 88 -1.50 -12.17 21.08
N VAL A 89 -2.25 -13.25 21.26
CA VAL A 89 -3.56 -13.47 20.60
C VAL A 89 -4.56 -12.34 20.87
N GLN A 90 -4.57 -11.80 22.08
CA GLN A 90 -5.62 -10.87 22.54
C GLN A 90 -5.41 -9.41 22.12
N LYS A 91 -4.24 -9.05 21.58
CA LYS A 91 -3.89 -7.65 21.30
C LYS A 91 -3.52 -7.48 19.83
N PRO A 92 -4.50 -7.25 18.92
CA PRO A 92 -4.17 -6.95 17.54
C PRO A 92 -3.35 -5.65 17.46
N VAL A 93 -2.48 -5.58 16.45
CA VAL A 93 -1.72 -4.36 16.14
C VAL A 93 -2.29 -3.74 14.89
N ILE A 94 -2.41 -2.41 14.91
CA ILE A 94 -2.81 -1.61 13.76
C ILE A 94 -1.67 -0.63 13.48
N ARG A 95 -1.32 -0.51 12.19
CA ARG A 95 -0.43 0.54 11.69
C ARG A 95 -1.02 1.11 10.41
N ASN A 96 -0.55 2.29 10.01
CA ASN A 96 -0.83 2.82 8.69
C ASN A 96 0.46 2.86 7.88
N ASN A 97 0.35 2.59 6.59
CA ASN A 97 1.36 2.89 5.59
C ASN A 97 0.70 3.79 4.54
N TYR A 98 1.47 4.64 3.87
CA TYR A 98 0.93 5.46 2.80
C TYR A 98 2.00 5.77 1.76
N PHE A 99 1.57 6.08 0.55
CA PHE A 99 2.40 6.59 -0.54
C PHE A 99 1.50 7.33 -1.54
N ILE A 100 2.13 8.01 -2.50
CA ILE A 100 1.41 8.64 -3.60
C ILE A 100 1.43 7.70 -4.79
N GLN A 101 0.26 7.38 -5.32
CA GLN A 101 0.06 6.60 -6.52
C GLN A 101 -0.28 7.54 -7.67
N ILE A 102 0.43 7.41 -8.78
CA ILE A 102 0.13 8.13 -10.01
C ILE A 102 -0.77 7.23 -10.84
N VAL A 103 -1.85 7.80 -11.39
CA VAL A 103 -2.85 7.08 -12.18
C VAL A 103 -3.04 7.73 -13.53
N LYS A 104 -3.56 7.00 -14.51
CA LYS A 104 -3.84 7.55 -15.85
C LYS A 104 -4.80 8.74 -15.79
N PRO A 105 -4.64 9.76 -16.64
CA PRO A 105 -5.61 10.87 -16.75
C PRO A 105 -7.03 10.39 -17.05
N GLU A 106 -8.03 11.14 -16.64
CA GLU A 106 -9.45 10.82 -16.87
C GLU A 106 -9.81 10.72 -18.36
N SER A 107 -9.11 11.45 -19.24
CA SER A 107 -9.27 11.33 -20.70
C SER A 107 -8.99 9.92 -21.24
N HIS A 108 -8.31 9.07 -20.46
CA HIS A 108 -8.01 7.68 -20.78
C HIS A 108 -8.98 6.70 -20.08
N ARG A 109 -9.91 7.18 -19.23
CA ARG A 109 -10.89 6.38 -18.49
C ARG A 109 -12.26 6.51 -19.16
N ARG A 110 -12.77 5.45 -19.82
CA ARG A 110 -14.13 5.50 -20.39
C ARG A 110 -15.19 5.45 -19.27
N THR A 111 -16.21 6.30 -19.36
CA THR A 111 -17.41 6.20 -18.52
C THR A 111 -18.41 5.21 -19.16
N GLY A 112 -18.44 3.98 -18.65
CA GLY A 112 -19.62 3.10 -18.69
C GLY A 112 -19.85 2.26 -19.94
N VAL A 113 -19.39 1.00 -19.93
CA VAL A 113 -20.06 -0.23 -20.46
C VAL A 113 -19.44 -1.43 -19.71
N PRO A 114 -20.21 -2.42 -19.22
CA PRO A 114 -19.63 -3.62 -18.60
C PRO A 114 -19.09 -4.59 -19.67
N PRO A 115 -17.86 -5.12 -19.55
CA PRO A 115 -17.39 -6.16 -20.46
C PRO A 115 -18.09 -7.50 -20.18
N THR A 116 -18.75 -8.05 -21.21
CA THR A 116 -19.29 -9.42 -21.21
C THR A 116 -18.25 -10.42 -21.71
N ASP A 117 -17.99 -11.48 -20.94
CA ASP A 117 -17.44 -12.81 -21.29
C ASP A 117 -16.30 -12.94 -22.34
N ILE A 118 -15.44 -11.93 -22.50
CA ILE A 118 -14.21 -12.01 -23.32
C ILE A 118 -13.02 -11.56 -22.48
N ALA A 119 -11.88 -12.24 -22.62
CA ALA A 119 -10.62 -11.84 -21.96
C ALA A 119 -10.35 -10.36 -22.24
N PRO A 120 -10.12 -9.53 -21.20
CA PRO A 120 -10.08 -8.08 -21.35
C PRO A 120 -8.94 -7.70 -22.30
N GLN A 121 -9.27 -6.92 -23.33
CA GLN A 121 -8.25 -6.20 -24.10
C GLN A 121 -7.68 -5.09 -23.20
N LYS A 122 -6.51 -4.52 -23.56
CA LYS A 122 -5.89 -3.40 -22.79
C LYS A 122 -6.85 -2.22 -22.58
N GLU A 123 -7.82 -2.05 -23.48
CA GLU A 123 -8.87 -1.03 -23.42
C GLU A 123 -10.00 -1.35 -22.42
N ASP A 124 -10.21 -2.64 -22.09
CA ASP A 124 -11.18 -3.11 -21.10
C ASP A 124 -10.64 -3.00 -19.66
N GLU A 125 -9.32 -3.11 -19.48
CA GLU A 125 -8.69 -2.93 -18.16
C GLU A 125 -8.91 -1.53 -17.60
N ASP A 126 -8.81 -0.49 -18.43
CA ASP A 126 -9.01 0.91 -18.02
C ASP A 126 -10.48 1.24 -17.69
N LEU A 127 -11.42 0.41 -18.17
CA LEU A 127 -12.84 0.45 -17.79
C LEU A 127 -13.09 -0.20 -16.43
N VAL A 128 -12.40 -1.31 -16.15
CA VAL A 128 -12.61 -2.13 -14.95
C VAL A 128 -11.86 -1.56 -13.73
N ASP A 129 -10.64 -1.06 -13.93
CA ASP A 129 -9.79 -0.50 -12.89
C ASP A 129 -9.25 0.90 -13.23
N PRO A 130 -10.14 1.91 -13.33
CA PRO A 130 -9.77 3.25 -13.78
C PRO A 130 -8.81 3.99 -12.84
N LEU A 131 -8.69 3.54 -11.60
CA LEU A 131 -7.77 4.09 -10.60
C LEU A 131 -6.50 3.25 -10.43
N GLU A 132 -6.35 2.20 -11.23
CA GLU A 132 -5.28 1.23 -11.11
C GLU A 132 -5.09 0.72 -9.66
N LEU A 133 -6.21 0.41 -9.00
CA LEU A 133 -6.27 -0.07 -7.63
C LEU A 133 -5.69 -1.48 -7.50
N ALA A 134 -5.99 -2.37 -8.46
CA ALA A 134 -5.50 -3.74 -8.50
C ALA A 134 -4.01 -3.77 -8.81
N TRP A 135 -3.58 -3.10 -9.89
CA TRP A 135 -2.18 -2.95 -10.21
C TRP A 135 -1.89 -1.59 -10.84
N SER A 136 -1.13 -0.75 -10.14
CA SER A 136 -0.72 0.57 -10.67
C SER A 136 0.35 0.45 -11.74
N THR A 137 -0.06 0.21 -12.97
CA THR A 137 0.83 0.19 -14.14
C THR A 137 1.53 1.53 -14.32
N THR A 138 0.87 2.64 -14.02
CA THR A 138 1.46 3.98 -14.14
C THR A 138 2.59 4.19 -13.12
N THR A 139 2.49 3.62 -11.91
CA THR A 139 3.52 3.77 -10.87
C THR A 139 4.57 2.66 -10.92
N ASN A 140 4.16 1.42 -11.14
CA ASN A 140 5.01 0.22 -11.03
C ASN A 140 5.44 -0.35 -12.39
N GLY A 141 4.83 0.08 -13.49
CA GLY A 141 4.94 -0.53 -14.82
C GLY A 141 4.15 -1.83 -14.97
N ASN A 142 4.38 -2.52 -16.08
CA ASN A 142 3.68 -3.77 -16.37
C ASN A 142 3.95 -4.84 -15.28
N GLU A 143 2.89 -5.49 -14.79
CA GLU A 143 2.98 -6.50 -13.72
C GLU A 143 3.86 -7.69 -14.12
N ASP A 144 3.82 -8.15 -15.38
CA ASP A 144 4.56 -9.32 -15.81
C ASP A 144 6.07 -9.10 -15.80
N THR A 145 6.51 -7.88 -16.11
CA THR A 145 7.92 -7.49 -16.14
C THR A 145 8.38 -6.77 -14.87
N PHE A 146 7.49 -6.61 -13.88
CA PHE A 146 7.78 -5.91 -12.64
C PHE A 146 9.01 -6.48 -11.93
N THR A 147 9.90 -5.56 -11.54
CA THR A 147 11.08 -5.83 -10.72
C THR A 147 11.08 -4.86 -9.55
N HIS A 148 11.07 -5.41 -8.33
CA HIS A 148 10.97 -4.59 -7.12
C HIS A 148 12.11 -3.58 -7.01
N GLY A 149 11.77 -2.31 -6.76
CA GLY A 149 12.75 -1.23 -6.59
C GLY A 149 13.40 -0.71 -7.88
N MET A 150 13.00 -1.22 -9.05
CA MET A 150 13.48 -0.75 -10.34
C MET A 150 12.35 -0.08 -11.12
N PRO A 151 12.57 1.11 -11.72
CA PRO A 151 11.57 1.73 -12.57
C PRO A 151 11.38 0.89 -13.84
N ALA A 152 10.14 0.52 -14.13
CA ALA A 152 9.79 -0.29 -15.29
C ALA A 152 9.95 0.43 -16.63
N HIS A 153 9.85 1.77 -16.62
CA HIS A 153 9.98 2.62 -17.80
C HIS A 153 10.94 3.78 -17.53
N PRO A 154 12.26 3.61 -17.73
CA PRO A 154 13.23 4.67 -17.45
C PRO A 154 13.07 5.91 -18.36
N ASN A 155 12.36 5.78 -19.49
CA ASN A 155 12.23 6.82 -20.52
C ASN A 155 10.79 7.33 -20.74
N GLU A 156 9.80 6.76 -20.05
CA GLU A 156 8.41 7.25 -20.10
C GLU A 156 8.01 7.68 -18.69
N PHE A 157 7.89 8.99 -18.51
CA PHE A 157 7.43 9.56 -17.26
C PHE A 157 5.91 9.72 -17.32
N PRO A 158 5.19 9.31 -16.27
CA PRO A 158 3.75 9.47 -16.24
C PRO A 158 3.38 10.95 -16.22
N GLU A 159 2.22 11.30 -16.78
CA GLU A 159 1.74 12.68 -16.76
C GLU A 159 1.28 13.05 -15.34
N VAL A 160 2.11 13.83 -14.63
CA VAL A 160 1.83 14.20 -13.24
C VAL A 160 1.10 15.53 -13.15
N ARG A 161 -0.14 15.48 -12.68
CA ARG A 161 -1.02 16.61 -12.36
C ARG A 161 -1.76 16.32 -11.07
N PRO A 162 -2.30 17.31 -10.34
CA PRO A 162 -3.06 17.04 -9.12
C PRO A 162 -4.15 15.98 -9.30
N GLU A 163 -4.85 15.99 -10.44
CA GLU A 163 -5.95 15.05 -10.74
C GLU A 163 -5.46 13.61 -10.99
N THR A 164 -4.20 13.44 -11.36
CA THR A 164 -3.57 12.12 -11.56
C THR A 164 -2.86 11.59 -10.32
N LEU A 165 -2.87 12.34 -9.21
CA LEU A 165 -2.26 11.92 -7.95
C LEU A 165 -3.32 11.39 -6.98
N GLN A 166 -3.12 10.17 -6.50
CA GLN A 166 -3.91 9.53 -5.45
C GLN A 166 -3.05 9.39 -4.20
N PHE A 167 -3.57 9.82 -3.05
CA PHE A 167 -3.02 9.43 -1.77
C PHE A 167 -3.51 8.03 -1.43
N ARG A 168 -2.60 7.07 -1.54
CA ARG A 168 -2.86 5.67 -1.21
C ARG A 168 -2.46 5.42 0.23
N THR A 169 -3.42 5.06 1.06
CA THR A 169 -3.16 4.69 2.46
C THR A 169 -3.65 3.28 2.74
N GLU A 170 -2.87 2.56 3.52
CA GLU A 170 -3.10 1.17 3.89
C GLU A 170 -3.26 1.09 5.40
N ARG A 171 -4.47 0.79 5.86
CA ARG A 171 -4.72 0.44 7.25
C ARG A 171 -4.40 -1.04 7.42
N GLN A 172 -3.26 -1.28 8.04
CA GLN A 172 -2.65 -2.58 8.17
C GLN A 172 -2.93 -3.16 9.55
N THR A 173 -3.46 -4.38 9.62
CA THR A 173 -3.73 -5.05 10.90
C THR A 173 -3.00 -6.38 11.00
N LEU A 174 -2.46 -6.67 12.17
CA LEU A 174 -1.87 -7.97 12.51
C LEU A 174 -2.71 -8.61 13.61
N ARG A 175 -3.04 -9.88 13.45
CA ARG A 175 -3.74 -10.67 14.47
C ARG A 175 -3.23 -12.11 14.51
N ARG A 176 -2.80 -12.56 15.69
CA ARG A 176 -2.42 -13.96 15.92
C ARG A 176 -3.68 -14.81 16.13
N LEU A 177 -3.78 -15.92 15.40
CA LEU A 177 -4.87 -16.88 15.51
C LEU A 177 -4.67 -17.77 16.75
N PRO A 178 -5.71 -17.99 17.57
CA PRO A 178 -5.60 -18.67 18.85
C PRO A 178 -5.21 -20.15 18.76
N LEU A 179 -5.63 -20.84 17.69
CA LEU A 179 -5.43 -22.30 17.56
C LEU A 179 -4.10 -22.65 16.88
N THR A 180 -3.72 -21.91 15.84
CA THR A 180 -2.56 -22.22 15.01
C THR A 180 -1.32 -21.40 15.36
N GLY A 181 -1.48 -20.27 16.07
CA GLY A 181 -0.39 -19.30 16.26
C GLY A 181 -0.03 -18.52 14.98
N ALA A 182 -0.61 -18.86 13.83
CA ALA A 182 -0.42 -18.13 12.58
C ALA A 182 -0.90 -16.68 12.73
N ILE A 183 -0.30 -15.78 11.96
CA ILE A 183 -0.61 -14.36 11.99
C ILE A 183 -1.31 -14.00 10.70
N VAL A 184 -2.53 -13.47 10.84
CA VAL A 184 -3.25 -12.84 9.75
C VAL A 184 -2.80 -11.39 9.68
N PHE A 185 -2.29 -11.00 8.52
CA PHE A 185 -2.01 -9.63 8.14
C PHE A 185 -3.07 -9.17 7.16
N THR A 186 -3.86 -8.16 7.54
CA THR A 186 -4.84 -7.54 6.63
C THR A 186 -4.33 -6.19 6.17
N ILE A 187 -4.56 -5.87 4.90
CA ILE A 187 -4.13 -4.61 4.28
C ILE A 187 -5.36 -3.97 3.65
N ARG A 188 -5.96 -3.01 4.36
CA ARG A 188 -7.08 -2.25 3.83
C ARG A 188 -6.60 -1.03 3.09
N THR A 189 -6.73 -1.04 1.76
CA THR A 189 -6.34 0.07 0.90
C THR A 189 -7.46 1.11 0.76
N TYR A 190 -7.08 2.38 0.82
CA TYR A 190 -7.90 3.53 0.46
C TYR A 190 -7.15 4.39 -0.56
N LEU A 191 -7.87 4.88 -1.56
CA LEU A 191 -7.39 5.89 -2.50
C LEU A 191 -8.19 7.17 -2.29
N VAL A 192 -7.48 8.29 -2.13
CA VAL A 192 -8.08 9.61 -2.04
C VAL A 192 -7.42 10.52 -3.09
N PRO A 193 -8.18 11.11 -4.02
CA PRO A 193 -7.62 12.06 -4.98
C PRO A 193 -6.97 13.24 -4.28
N LEU A 194 -5.80 13.67 -4.76
CA LEU A 194 -5.11 14.83 -4.19
C LEU A 194 -5.99 16.09 -4.14
N PRO A 195 -6.86 16.38 -5.13
CA PRO A 195 -7.75 17.54 -5.05
C PRO A 195 -8.78 17.46 -3.93
N GLU A 196 -9.22 16.26 -3.54
CA GLU A 196 -10.11 16.09 -2.39
C GLU A 196 -9.33 16.29 -1.07
N LEU A 197 -8.08 15.82 -0.99
CA LEU A 197 -7.22 16.11 0.16
C LEU A 197 -6.91 17.60 0.30
N GLY A 198 -6.79 18.34 -0.82
CA GLY A 198 -6.62 19.78 -0.86
C GLY A 198 -7.70 20.56 -0.10
N LYS A 199 -8.92 20.00 -0.04
CA LYS A 199 -10.08 20.61 0.63
C LYS A 199 -10.11 20.35 2.14
N GLU A 200 -9.42 19.32 2.61
CA GLU A 200 -9.44 18.92 4.02
C GLU A 200 -8.59 19.89 4.87
N LYS A 201 -9.19 20.50 5.89
CA LYS A 201 -8.53 21.59 6.64
C LYS A 201 -7.27 21.12 7.36
N GLY A 202 -6.16 21.83 7.13
CA GLY A 202 -4.85 21.55 7.71
C GLY A 202 -4.14 20.30 7.18
N VAL A 203 -4.80 19.46 6.39
CA VAL A 203 -4.16 18.29 5.76
C VAL A 203 -3.08 18.71 4.76
N PRO A 204 -3.30 19.69 3.86
CA PRO A 204 -2.28 20.04 2.88
C PRO A 204 -0.94 20.45 3.49
N ALA A 205 -0.99 21.32 4.51
CA ALA A 205 0.21 21.75 5.23
C ALA A 205 0.95 20.59 5.91
N ARG A 206 0.22 19.69 6.58
CA ARG A 206 0.81 18.53 7.27
C ARG A 206 1.40 17.52 6.29
N LEU A 207 0.70 17.23 5.19
CA LEU A 207 1.19 16.28 4.19
C LEU A 207 2.44 16.84 3.48
N ALA A 208 2.43 18.11 3.09
CA ALA A 208 3.58 18.76 2.47
C ALA A 208 4.80 18.74 3.41
N SER A 209 4.60 19.06 4.69
CA SER A 209 5.66 19.00 5.70
C SER A 209 6.19 17.57 5.92
N ALA A 210 5.30 16.56 5.96
CA ALA A 210 5.70 15.16 6.09
C ALA A 210 6.54 14.68 4.89
N VAL A 211 6.14 15.02 3.65
CA VAL A 211 6.89 14.64 2.43
C VAL A 211 8.27 15.29 2.39
N ARG A 212 8.37 16.57 2.79
CA ARG A 212 9.64 17.29 2.92
C ARG A 212 10.57 16.67 3.97
N SER A 213 10.00 16.08 5.02
CA SER A 213 10.74 15.52 6.15
C SER A 213 11.23 14.09 5.91
N TRP A 214 10.84 13.45 4.79
CA TRP A 214 11.32 12.10 4.48
C TRP A 214 12.83 12.07 4.27
N PRO A 215 13.56 11.15 4.94
CA PRO A 215 14.93 10.85 4.57
C PRO A 215 15.02 10.49 3.07
N GLU A 216 16.12 10.85 2.42
CA GLU A 216 16.31 10.64 0.97
C GLU A 216 16.02 9.20 0.53
N GLY A 217 16.50 8.22 1.29
CA GLY A 217 16.24 6.80 1.00
C GLY A 217 14.76 6.40 1.09
N VAL A 218 14.00 7.00 2.03
CA VAL A 218 12.55 6.78 2.15
C VAL A 218 11.81 7.48 1.01
N GLY A 219 12.21 8.70 0.66
CA GLY A 219 11.65 9.45 -0.47
C GLY A 219 11.79 8.67 -1.78
N ARG A 220 13.01 8.20 -2.09
CA ARG A 220 13.27 7.36 -3.26
C ARG A 220 12.47 6.07 -3.26
N TYR A 221 12.43 5.36 -2.12
CA TYR A 221 11.64 4.14 -1.97
C TYR A 221 10.14 4.36 -2.24
N LYS A 222 9.60 5.53 -1.89
CA LYS A 222 8.20 5.92 -2.14
C LYS A 222 8.00 6.65 -3.48
N GLY A 223 9.00 6.63 -4.36
CA GLY A 223 8.92 7.24 -5.70
C GLY A 223 8.78 8.76 -5.70
N ARG A 224 9.21 9.45 -4.64
CA ARG A 224 9.03 10.90 -4.45
C ARG A 224 9.46 11.71 -5.67
N ASP A 225 10.60 11.35 -6.26
CA ASP A 225 11.21 12.04 -7.41
C ASP A 225 10.25 12.17 -8.61
N ASN A 226 9.25 11.27 -8.74
CA ASN A 226 8.30 11.29 -9.84
C ASN A 226 7.21 12.37 -9.68
N TYR A 227 6.88 12.80 -8.46
CA TYR A 227 5.71 13.63 -8.19
C TYR A 227 5.96 14.83 -7.27
N GLU A 228 7.13 14.93 -6.65
CA GLU A 228 7.42 15.90 -5.57
C GLU A 228 7.04 17.32 -5.93
N THR A 229 7.50 17.82 -7.08
CA THR A 229 7.27 19.20 -7.52
C THR A 229 5.79 19.51 -7.62
N VAL A 230 5.03 18.70 -8.37
CA VAL A 230 3.59 18.92 -8.58
C VAL A 230 2.81 18.77 -7.28
N LEU A 231 3.16 17.75 -6.47
CA LEU A 231 2.52 17.49 -5.19
C LEU A 231 2.71 18.68 -4.23
N LEU A 232 3.96 19.11 -4.01
CA LEU A 232 4.26 20.17 -3.06
C LEU A 232 3.71 21.53 -3.51
N ASP A 233 3.84 21.86 -4.80
CA ASP A 233 3.29 23.10 -5.36
C ASP A 233 1.77 23.18 -5.17
N TYR A 234 1.05 22.07 -5.37
CA TYR A 234 -0.39 22.01 -5.15
C TYR A 234 -0.74 22.13 -3.67
N LEU A 235 -0.11 21.35 -2.81
CA LEU A 235 -0.40 21.33 -1.37
C LEU A 235 -0.09 22.67 -0.69
N ASP A 236 0.98 23.35 -1.11
CA ASP A 236 1.33 24.67 -0.56
C ASP A 236 0.31 25.74 -0.93
N LYS A 237 -0.17 25.74 -2.18
CA LYS A 237 -1.24 26.65 -2.63
C LYS A 237 -2.51 26.43 -1.81
N CYS A 238 -2.95 25.18 -1.65
CA CYS A 238 -4.09 24.86 -0.81
C CYS A 238 -3.87 25.28 0.64
N ALA A 239 -2.67 25.06 1.19
CA ALA A 239 -2.35 25.46 2.56
C ALA A 239 -2.37 26.98 2.75
N GLU A 240 -1.94 27.75 1.74
CA GLU A 240 -1.99 29.22 1.76
C GLU A 240 -3.42 29.75 1.67
N GLU A 241 -4.24 29.18 0.78
CA GLU A 241 -5.66 29.50 0.68
C GLU A 241 -6.38 29.21 2.00
N GLN A 242 -6.16 28.03 2.58
CA GLN A 242 -6.73 27.65 3.88
C GLN A 242 -6.28 28.60 5.01
N ARG A 243 -5.04 29.09 4.99
CA ARG A 243 -4.54 30.09 5.96
C ARG A 243 -5.28 31.42 5.80
N ARG A 244 -5.44 31.91 4.57
CA ARG A 244 -6.15 33.15 4.27
C ARG A 244 -7.62 33.12 4.72
N ASP A 245 -8.26 31.97 4.62
CA ASP A 245 -9.69 31.79 4.97
C ASP A 245 -9.92 31.54 6.48
N GLY A 246 -8.92 31.81 7.33
CA GLY A 246 -9.02 31.68 8.79
C GLY A 246 -8.73 30.28 9.34
N GLY A 247 -8.10 29.40 8.56
CA GLY A 247 -7.71 28.04 8.95
C GLY A 247 -6.53 27.93 9.92
N GLU A 248 -6.01 29.05 10.46
CA GLU A 248 -4.84 29.12 11.34
C GLU A 248 -4.92 28.21 12.58
N GLU A 249 -6.13 27.97 13.11
CA GLU A 249 -6.37 27.10 14.27
C GLU A 249 -5.84 25.66 14.05
N PHE A 250 -5.86 25.14 12.81
CA PHE A 250 -5.34 23.81 12.49
C PHE A 250 -3.84 23.82 12.15
N ALA A 251 -3.29 24.95 11.72
CA ALA A 251 -1.85 25.12 11.51
C ALA A 251 -1.09 25.08 12.85
N LYS A 252 -1.65 25.67 13.91
CA LYS A 252 -1.13 25.59 15.29
C LYS A 252 -1.05 24.14 15.82
N TRP A 253 -1.92 23.24 15.34
CA TRP A 253 -1.84 21.81 15.68
C TRP A 253 -0.63 21.11 15.06
N ALA A 254 -0.14 21.60 13.90
CA ALA A 254 1.04 21.03 13.25
C ALA A 254 2.32 21.26 14.07
N GLU A 255 2.41 22.36 14.81
CA GLU A 255 3.53 22.64 15.74
C GLU A 255 3.52 21.75 16.99
N LYS A 256 2.34 21.24 17.37
CA LYS A 256 2.15 20.45 18.60
C LYS A 256 2.51 18.96 18.45
N TYR A 257 2.48 18.45 17.22
CA TYR A 257 2.89 17.09 16.88
C TYR A 257 3.92 17.13 15.75
N PRO A 258 5.14 17.62 16.02
CA PRO A 258 6.25 17.49 15.10
C PRO A 258 6.53 15.99 14.97
N TYR A 259 6.45 15.47 13.76
CA TYR A 259 6.74 14.08 13.43
C TYR A 259 8.19 13.73 13.76
#